data_AF-A0A0T6Y2A9-F1
#
_entry.id   AF-A0A0T6Y2A9-F1
#
_cell.length_a   1.000
_cell.length_b   1.000
_cell.length_c   1.000
_cell.angle_alpha   90.00
_cell.angle_beta   90.00
_cell.angle_gamma   90.00
#
_symmetry.space_group_name_H-M   'P 1'
#
loop_
_entity.id
_entity.type
_entity.pdbx_description
1 polymer ?
#
loop_
_entity_poly.entity_id
_entity_poly.type
_entity_poly.pdbx_seq_one_letter_code
_entity_poly.pdbx_strand_id
1 'polypeptide(L)'
;MFVEEHLAAFQKAYVQPPEIVSTNKSEGKSPFAWFKPVDRFDVDVAITALPVSVNRAQLLAMARSEEIGTAELCISILAWGGMHGANRRRLFERPARPWLELAHEVRMGSLSRSEAYDAFAALRTGEAMLIGMGPAYFTKLLYFLAPRHSKGYILDQWLGCSINLITGRMLVHLNENIVWKRPTSGLVAEINSFVSDANTGENYENFCQAVEALSRSLGGKWTPDATERALISDGGRRPHEWRIYVERMRQHRLVGGL
;
A
#
# COMPACT_ATOMS: atom_id res chain seq x y z
N MET A 1 17.97 2.46 -14.42
CA MET A 1 18.23 1.30 -15.31
C MET A 1 17.54 0.11 -14.69
N PHE A 2 16.72 -0.62 -15.45
CA PHE A 2 16.00 -1.81 -14.98
C PHE A 2 16.78 -3.06 -15.35
N VAL A 3 16.64 -4.13 -14.57
CA VAL A 3 17.22 -5.44 -14.88
C VAL A 3 16.41 -6.05 -16.03
N GLU A 4 17.06 -6.25 -17.17
CA GLU A 4 16.40 -6.66 -18.43
C GLU A 4 15.60 -7.95 -18.28
N GLU A 5 16.14 -8.95 -17.57
CA GLU A 5 15.47 -10.24 -17.34
C GLU A 5 14.12 -10.05 -16.62
N HIS A 6 14.12 -9.28 -15.52
CA HIS A 6 12.93 -9.06 -14.71
C HIS A 6 11.91 -8.17 -15.41
N LEU A 7 12.39 -7.19 -16.19
CA LEU A 7 11.53 -6.36 -17.02
C LEU A 7 10.85 -7.18 -18.12
N ALA A 8 11.59 -8.07 -18.80
CA ALA A 8 11.04 -8.96 -19.82
C ALA A 8 10.00 -9.93 -19.22
N ALA A 9 10.26 -10.47 -18.03
CA ALA A 9 9.30 -11.30 -17.31
C ALA A 9 8.03 -10.53 -16.94
N PHE A 10 8.16 -9.27 -16.51
CA PHE A 10 7.02 -8.40 -16.21
C PHE A 10 6.19 -8.10 -17.45
N GLN A 11 6.83 -7.74 -18.57
CA GLN A 11 6.15 -7.47 -19.85
C GLN A 11 5.47 -8.71 -20.44
N LYS A 12 6.05 -9.89 -20.23
CA LYS A 12 5.42 -11.16 -20.61
C LYS A 12 4.15 -11.42 -19.79
N ALA A 13 4.20 -11.18 -18.47
CA ALA A 13 3.06 -11.35 -17.59
C ALA A 13 1.95 -10.29 -17.83
N TYR A 14 2.32 -9.09 -18.25
CA TYR A 14 1.39 -7.99 -18.54
C TYR A 14 1.59 -7.45 -19.96
N VAL A 15 0.94 -8.09 -20.93
CA VAL A 15 0.94 -7.66 -22.35
C VAL A 15 0.22 -6.31 -22.52
N GLN A 16 -0.74 -6.00 -21.65
CA GLN A 16 -1.44 -4.72 -21.56
C GLN A 16 -1.54 -4.28 -20.09
N PRO A 17 -1.64 -2.97 -19.81
CA PRO A 17 -1.87 -2.49 -18.45
C PRO A 17 -3.18 -3.06 -17.89
N PRO A 18 -3.22 -3.43 -16.59
CA PRO A 18 -4.47 -3.87 -15.96
C PRO A 18 -5.44 -2.71 -15.83
N GLU A 19 -6.74 -3.02 -15.83
CA GLU A 19 -7.76 -2.05 -15.47
C GLU A 19 -7.59 -1.61 -14.01
N ILE A 20 -7.49 -0.31 -13.79
CA ILE A 20 -7.35 0.28 -12.45
C ILE A 20 -8.70 0.31 -11.71
N VAL A 21 -9.80 0.35 -12.47
CA VAL A 21 -11.14 0.62 -11.97
C VAL A 21 -12.09 -0.49 -12.40
N SER A 22 -12.51 -1.29 -11.43
CA SER A 22 -13.72 -2.09 -11.56
C SER A 22 -14.85 -1.29 -10.91
N THR A 23 -15.73 -0.67 -11.71
CA THR A 23 -16.83 0.16 -11.20
C THR A 23 -17.86 -0.63 -10.38
N ASN A 24 -17.95 -1.95 -10.58
CA ASN A 24 -19.09 -2.75 -10.11
C ASN A 24 -18.75 -3.83 -9.07
N LYS A 25 -17.48 -3.97 -8.67
CA LYS A 25 -17.07 -4.97 -7.68
C LYS A 25 -16.81 -4.29 -6.35
N SER A 26 -17.45 -4.77 -5.28
CA SER A 26 -17.05 -4.41 -3.92
C SER A 26 -15.66 -4.95 -3.62
N GLU A 27 -14.79 -4.11 -3.06
CA GLU A 27 -13.43 -4.49 -2.69
C GLU A 27 -13.20 -4.25 -1.20
N GLY A 28 -12.35 -5.08 -0.58
CA GLY A 28 -12.02 -4.92 0.82
C GLY A 28 -13.19 -5.15 1.78
N LYS A 29 -13.15 -4.48 2.94
CA LYS A 29 -14.18 -4.58 3.98
C LYS A 29 -15.15 -3.41 3.89
N SER A 30 -16.38 -3.62 4.34
CA SER A 30 -17.37 -2.57 4.55
C SER A 30 -16.85 -1.50 5.51
N PRO A 31 -16.71 -0.23 5.11
CA PRO A 31 -16.30 0.86 6.02
C PRO A 31 -17.21 0.99 7.23
N PHE A 32 -18.54 0.99 7.01
CA PHE A 32 -19.52 1.02 8.09
C PHE A 32 -19.33 -0.12 9.10
N ALA A 33 -19.33 -1.38 8.63
CA ALA A 33 -19.23 -2.53 9.53
C ALA A 33 -17.83 -2.64 10.18
N TRP A 34 -16.79 -2.21 9.47
CA TRP A 34 -15.42 -2.20 9.98
C TRP A 34 -15.24 -1.15 11.08
N PHE A 35 -15.87 0.01 10.98
CA PHE A 35 -15.74 1.06 12.00
C PHE A 35 -16.73 0.91 13.17
N LYS A 36 -17.90 0.30 12.96
CA LYS A 36 -18.95 0.11 13.99
C LYS A 36 -18.45 -0.32 15.39
N PRO A 37 -17.45 -1.20 15.55
CA PRO A 37 -16.97 -1.61 16.87
C PRO A 37 -15.99 -0.64 17.54
N VAL A 38 -15.73 0.53 16.95
CA VAL A 38 -14.92 1.61 17.53
C VAL A 38 -15.83 2.44 18.42
N ASP A 39 -15.64 2.32 19.73
CA ASP A 39 -16.42 2.99 20.79
C ASP A 39 -15.75 4.27 21.29
N ARG A 40 -14.44 4.38 21.11
CA ARG A 40 -13.63 5.56 21.43
C ARG A 40 -13.04 6.13 20.15
N PHE A 41 -13.48 7.33 19.81
CA PHE A 41 -12.97 8.10 18.69
C PHE A 41 -12.75 9.53 19.15
N ASP A 42 -11.53 9.79 19.62
CA ASP A 42 -11.14 11.06 20.24
C ASP A 42 -10.80 12.11 19.17
N VAL A 43 -11.84 12.53 18.44
CA VAL A 43 -11.83 13.74 17.62
C VAL A 43 -13.18 14.43 17.76
N ASP A 44 -13.16 15.77 17.77
CA ASP A 44 -14.37 16.60 17.81
C ASP A 44 -15.13 16.60 16.46
N VAL A 45 -14.99 15.53 15.69
CA VAL A 45 -15.61 15.33 14.39
C VAL A 45 -16.57 14.16 14.50
N ALA A 46 -17.87 14.47 14.43
CA ALA A 46 -18.89 13.44 14.35
C ALA A 46 -18.79 12.73 12.99
N ILE A 47 -18.54 11.42 13.01
CA ILE A 47 -18.62 10.59 11.80
C ILE A 47 -20.09 10.46 11.41
N THR A 48 -20.48 11.14 10.34
CA THR A 48 -21.90 11.30 9.97
C THR A 48 -22.44 10.09 9.20
N ALA A 49 -21.72 9.64 8.17
CA ALA A 49 -22.11 8.49 7.36
C ALA A 49 -20.90 7.78 6.76
N LEU A 50 -20.80 6.47 6.97
CA LEU A 50 -19.82 5.60 6.30
C LEU A 50 -20.53 4.70 5.29
N PRO A 51 -19.97 4.51 4.09
CA PRO A 51 -20.57 3.63 3.10
C PRO A 51 -20.51 2.16 3.55
N VAL A 52 -21.47 1.37 3.08
CA VAL A 52 -21.52 -0.08 3.35
C VAL A 52 -20.54 -0.87 2.48
N SER A 53 -20.12 -0.32 1.34
CA SER A 53 -19.11 -0.89 0.46
C SER A 53 -18.40 0.23 -0.31
N VAL A 54 -17.14 -0.01 -0.67
CA VAL A 54 -16.34 0.87 -1.51
C VAL A 54 -15.47 0.05 -2.46
N ASN A 55 -15.00 0.67 -3.53
CA ASN A 55 -13.92 0.20 -4.38
C ASN A 55 -12.92 1.33 -4.64
N ARG A 56 -11.81 1.02 -5.32
CA ARG A 56 -10.77 2.02 -5.62
C ARG A 56 -11.32 3.28 -6.31
N ALA A 57 -12.24 3.14 -7.27
CA ALA A 57 -12.82 4.29 -7.96
C ALA A 57 -13.72 5.14 -7.07
N GLN A 58 -14.54 4.51 -6.23
CA GLN A 58 -15.37 5.22 -5.26
C GLN A 58 -14.51 6.00 -4.27
N LEU A 59 -13.40 5.42 -3.78
CA LEU A 59 -12.45 6.15 -2.91
C LEU A 59 -11.80 7.34 -3.62
N LEU A 60 -11.41 7.19 -4.89
CA LEU A 60 -10.89 8.30 -5.68
C LEU A 60 -11.93 9.40 -5.92
N ALA A 61 -13.21 9.04 -6.04
CA ALA A 61 -14.30 10.01 -6.15
C ALA A 61 -14.55 10.72 -4.81
N MET A 62 -14.56 9.98 -3.70
CA MET A 62 -14.68 10.53 -2.34
C MET A 62 -13.55 11.52 -2.04
N ALA A 63 -12.31 11.22 -2.46
CA ALA A 63 -11.16 12.11 -2.26
C ALA A 63 -11.32 13.49 -2.91
N ARG A 64 -12.09 13.58 -4.00
CA ARG A 64 -12.38 14.82 -4.72
C ARG A 64 -13.60 15.57 -4.20
N SER A 65 -14.40 14.96 -3.32
CA SER A 65 -15.60 15.59 -2.77
C SER A 65 -15.26 16.42 -1.55
N GLU A 66 -15.69 17.68 -1.54
CA GLU A 66 -15.59 18.57 -0.37
C GLU A 66 -16.61 18.21 0.72
N GLU A 67 -17.66 17.46 0.36
CA GLU A 67 -18.70 17.02 1.31
C GLU A 67 -18.22 15.89 2.23
N ILE A 68 -17.22 15.13 1.80
CA ILE A 68 -16.69 14.00 2.57
C ILE A 68 -15.54 14.48 3.44
N GLY A 69 -15.71 14.38 4.76
CA GLY A 69 -14.67 14.67 5.74
C GLY A 69 -13.44 13.76 5.59
N THR A 70 -12.27 14.27 6.00
CA THR A 70 -11.02 13.50 5.92
C THR A 70 -11.07 12.24 6.78
N ALA A 71 -11.74 12.28 7.93
CA ALA A 71 -11.87 11.14 8.81
C ALA A 71 -12.66 10.00 8.15
N GLU A 72 -13.83 10.29 7.57
CA GLU A 72 -14.67 9.33 6.84
C GLU A 72 -13.91 8.69 5.68
N LEU A 73 -13.17 9.49 4.93
CA LEU A 73 -12.35 9.01 3.82
C LEU A 73 -11.22 8.10 4.32
N CYS A 74 -10.49 8.50 5.36
CA CYS A 74 -9.43 7.67 5.95
C CYS A 74 -9.98 6.32 6.43
N ILE A 75 -11.08 6.33 7.18
CA ILE A 75 -11.75 5.11 7.67
C ILE A 75 -12.11 4.21 6.49
N SER A 76 -12.66 4.79 5.41
CA SER A 76 -13.03 4.06 4.21
C SER A 76 -11.83 3.45 3.48
N ILE A 77 -10.72 4.17 3.39
CA ILE A 77 -9.46 3.69 2.81
C ILE A 77 -8.88 2.53 3.63
N LEU A 78 -8.85 2.65 4.96
CA LEU A 78 -8.30 1.61 5.85
C LEU A 78 -9.14 0.33 5.84
N ALA A 79 -10.46 0.46 5.78
CA ALA A 79 -11.39 -0.67 5.63
C ALA A 79 -11.24 -1.35 4.26
N TRP A 80 -11.20 -0.58 3.17
CA TRP A 80 -10.92 -1.07 1.82
C TRP A 80 -9.57 -1.78 1.73
N GLY A 81 -8.54 -1.18 2.33
CA GLY A 81 -7.19 -1.75 2.42
C GLY A 81 -7.10 -3.01 3.27
N GLY A 82 -8.20 -3.48 3.86
CA GLY A 82 -8.30 -4.76 4.53
C GLY A 82 -7.74 -4.76 5.96
N MET A 83 -7.55 -3.61 6.59
CA MET A 83 -6.93 -3.52 7.92
C MET A 83 -7.57 -4.50 8.91
N HIS A 84 -6.73 -5.34 9.52
CA HIS A 84 -7.20 -6.37 10.46
C HIS A 84 -7.87 -5.73 11.68
N GLY A 85 -8.91 -6.38 12.24
CA GLY A 85 -9.67 -5.81 13.36
C GLY A 85 -8.82 -5.57 14.61
N ALA A 86 -7.79 -6.40 14.85
CA ALA A 86 -6.84 -6.17 15.94
C ALA A 86 -5.97 -4.92 15.72
N ASN A 87 -5.58 -4.62 14.48
CA ASN A 87 -4.82 -3.43 14.14
C ASN A 87 -5.70 -2.17 14.21
N ARG A 88 -6.95 -2.27 13.74
CA ARG A 88 -7.97 -1.24 13.92
C ARG A 88 -8.13 -0.88 15.41
N ARG A 89 -8.34 -1.88 16.28
CA ARG A 89 -8.49 -1.63 17.72
C ARG A 89 -7.31 -0.86 18.30
N ARG A 90 -6.08 -1.34 18.06
CA ARG A 90 -4.87 -0.66 18.53
C ARG A 90 -4.73 0.77 18.02
N LEU A 91 -5.16 1.03 16.79
CA LEU A 91 -5.14 2.37 16.19
C LEU A 91 -6.08 3.34 16.94
N PHE A 92 -7.30 2.90 17.25
CA PHE A 92 -8.31 3.76 17.89
C PHE A 92 -8.31 3.69 19.43
N GLU A 93 -7.52 2.79 20.03
CA GLU A 93 -7.17 2.83 21.46
C GLU A 93 -6.24 4.01 21.81
N ARG A 94 -5.65 4.65 20.79
CA ARG A 94 -4.83 5.86 20.90
C ARG A 94 -5.59 7.07 20.34
N PRO A 95 -5.24 8.30 20.75
CA PRO A 95 -5.84 9.51 20.20
C PRO A 95 -5.75 9.52 18.67
N ALA A 96 -6.89 9.70 18.00
CA ALA A 96 -6.94 9.67 16.54
C ALA A 96 -6.52 11.01 15.91
N ARG A 97 -6.65 12.12 16.67
CA ARG A 97 -6.36 13.48 16.22
C ARG A 97 -5.00 13.63 15.52
N PRO A 98 -3.85 13.18 16.07
CA PRO A 98 -2.54 13.47 15.47
C PRO A 98 -2.38 12.94 14.03
N TRP A 99 -2.84 11.71 13.76
CA TRP A 99 -2.70 11.13 12.43
C TRP A 99 -3.82 11.60 11.47
N LEU A 100 -4.97 12.02 12.00
CA LEU A 100 -6.06 12.59 11.20
C LEU A 100 -5.78 14.02 10.76
N GLU A 101 -5.17 14.85 11.62
CA GLU A 101 -4.69 16.18 11.26
C GLU A 101 -3.61 16.06 10.18
N LEU A 102 -2.64 15.16 10.34
CA LEU A 102 -1.65 14.89 9.29
C LEU A 102 -2.30 14.41 7.98
N ALA A 103 -3.29 13.51 8.06
CA ALA A 103 -4.02 13.09 6.87
C ALA A 103 -4.77 14.26 6.20
N HIS A 104 -5.25 15.22 6.98
CA HIS A 104 -5.88 16.43 6.46
C HIS A 104 -4.87 17.34 5.77
N GLU A 105 -3.67 17.54 6.33
CA GLU A 105 -2.58 18.28 5.68
C GLU A 105 -2.17 17.66 4.34
N VAL A 106 -2.06 16.32 4.29
CA VAL A 106 -1.79 15.59 3.03
C VAL A 106 -2.89 15.86 2.00
N ARG A 107 -4.16 15.81 2.42
CA ARG A 107 -5.31 16.05 1.54
C ARG A 107 -5.33 17.49 1.00
N MET A 108 -4.94 18.46 1.81
CA MET A 108 -4.83 19.86 1.42
C MET A 108 -3.63 20.15 0.51
N GLY A 109 -2.72 19.18 0.33
CA GLY A 109 -1.52 19.35 -0.48
C GLY A 109 -0.41 20.15 0.21
N SER A 110 -0.46 20.25 1.54
CA SER A 110 0.52 21.01 2.34
C SER A 110 1.88 20.33 2.44
N LEU A 111 1.97 19.04 2.07
CA LEU A 111 3.17 18.23 2.17
C LEU A 111 3.49 17.57 0.83
N SER A 112 4.77 17.49 0.49
CA SER A 112 5.24 16.57 -0.55
C SER A 112 5.05 15.11 -0.10
N ARG A 113 5.10 14.17 -1.06
CA ARG A 113 4.96 12.74 -0.73
C ARG A 113 6.06 12.21 0.18
N SER A 114 7.28 12.76 0.10
CA SER A 114 8.38 12.41 1.00
C SER A 114 8.11 12.93 2.42
N GLU A 115 7.78 14.21 2.55
CA GLU A 115 7.49 14.83 3.85
C GLU A 115 6.31 14.17 4.55
N ALA A 116 5.24 13.87 3.79
CA ALA A 116 4.08 13.15 4.30
C ALA A 116 4.45 11.75 4.81
N TYR A 117 5.31 11.04 4.09
CA TYR A 117 5.80 9.72 4.52
C TYR A 117 6.56 9.82 5.85
N ASP A 118 7.54 10.74 5.93
CA ASP A 118 8.35 10.94 7.14
C ASP A 118 7.49 11.38 8.34
N ALA A 119 6.49 12.23 8.11
CA ALA A 119 5.57 12.65 9.16
C ALA A 119 4.77 11.45 9.72
N PHE A 120 4.24 10.56 8.87
CA PHE A 120 3.58 9.35 9.34
C PHE A 120 4.54 8.38 10.03
N ALA A 121 5.77 8.25 9.53
CA ALA A 121 6.80 7.42 10.15
C ALA A 121 7.17 7.94 11.56
N ALA A 122 7.31 9.26 11.72
CA ALA A 122 7.60 9.90 13.01
C ALA A 122 6.48 9.66 14.04
N LEU A 123 5.21 9.66 13.62
CA LEU A 123 4.09 9.32 14.51
C LEU A 123 4.16 7.88 15.05
N ARG A 124 4.83 6.95 14.35
CA ARG A 124 4.99 5.56 14.82
C ARG A 124 6.00 5.44 15.96
N THR A 125 7.00 6.31 16.00
CA THR A 125 8.09 6.28 16.99
C THR A 125 7.96 7.34 18.09
N GLY A 126 7.10 8.35 17.90
CA GLY A 126 6.85 9.43 18.85
C GLY A 126 5.87 9.06 19.98
N GLU A 127 5.58 10.04 20.84
CA GLU A 127 4.73 9.88 22.04
C GLU A 127 3.29 9.41 21.74
N ALA A 128 2.74 9.82 20.59
CA ALA A 128 1.42 9.39 20.15
C ALA A 128 1.35 7.89 19.79
N MET A 129 2.49 7.29 19.43
CA MET A 129 2.67 5.91 18.94
C MET A 129 1.51 5.44 18.04
N LEU A 130 1.66 5.65 16.73
CA LEU A 130 0.75 5.16 15.70
C LEU A 130 0.81 3.62 15.58
N ILE A 131 0.19 2.94 16.53
CA ILE A 131 0.14 1.47 16.62
C ILE A 131 -0.99 0.95 15.74
N GLY A 132 -0.75 -0.17 15.05
CA GLY A 132 -1.74 -0.79 14.18
C GLY A 132 -1.76 -0.25 12.74
N MET A 133 -1.13 0.90 12.48
CA MET A 133 -0.97 1.45 11.13
C MET A 133 0.51 1.55 10.74
N GLY A 134 1.02 0.54 10.04
CA GLY A 134 2.35 0.54 9.44
C GLY A 134 2.41 1.16 8.03
N PRO A 135 3.59 1.16 7.39
CA PRO A 135 3.81 1.80 6.07
C PRO A 135 2.84 1.38 4.97
N ALA A 136 2.48 0.10 4.92
CA ALA A 136 1.53 -0.39 3.93
C ALA A 136 0.12 0.23 4.04
N TYR A 137 -0.26 0.76 5.21
CA TYR A 137 -1.55 1.42 5.40
C TYR A 137 -1.46 2.93 5.21
N PHE A 138 -0.48 3.60 5.81
CA PHE A 138 -0.41 5.06 5.64
C PHE A 138 -0.04 5.45 4.20
N THR A 139 0.70 4.64 3.45
CA THR A 139 0.91 4.91 2.01
C THR A 139 -0.37 4.73 1.17
N LYS A 140 -1.36 3.98 1.65
CA LYS A 140 -2.71 4.00 1.06
C LYS A 140 -3.40 5.33 1.32
N LEU A 141 -3.27 5.88 2.52
CA LEU A 141 -3.76 7.23 2.80
C LEU A 141 -3.10 8.24 1.86
N LEU A 142 -1.77 8.21 1.71
CA LEU A 142 -1.06 9.09 0.77
C LEU A 142 -1.55 8.95 -0.67
N TYR A 143 -1.75 7.71 -1.15
CA TYR A 143 -2.21 7.45 -2.52
C TYR A 143 -3.58 8.06 -2.83
N PHE A 144 -4.53 8.00 -1.90
CA PHE A 144 -5.89 8.50 -2.12
C PHE A 144 -6.07 9.96 -1.72
N LEU A 145 -5.37 10.43 -0.67
CA LEU A 145 -5.55 11.78 -0.13
C LEU A 145 -4.74 12.83 -0.90
N ALA A 146 -3.50 12.51 -1.29
CA ALA A 146 -2.61 13.51 -1.86
C ALA A 146 -3.15 14.05 -3.20
N PRO A 147 -3.11 15.37 -3.42
CA PRO A 147 -3.39 15.96 -4.72
C PRO A 147 -2.52 15.38 -5.83
N ARG A 148 -2.98 15.53 -7.08
CA ARG A 148 -2.34 14.90 -8.24
C ARG A 148 -0.84 15.24 -8.40
N HIS A 149 -0.42 16.46 -8.04
CA HIS A 149 0.96 16.91 -8.18
C HIS A 149 1.91 16.37 -7.10
N SER A 150 1.38 15.95 -5.94
CA SER A 150 2.13 15.37 -4.83
C SER A 150 1.78 13.89 -4.62
N LYS A 151 1.19 13.24 -5.62
CA LYS A 151 0.67 11.88 -5.51
C LYS A 151 1.81 10.87 -5.25
N GLY A 152 1.62 10.05 -4.21
CA GLY A 152 2.42 8.86 -3.94
C GLY A 152 1.73 7.58 -4.41
N TYR A 153 2.45 6.46 -4.37
CA TYR A 153 1.92 5.13 -4.71
C TYR A 153 1.79 4.24 -3.47
N ILE A 154 0.86 3.29 -3.50
CA ILE A 154 0.69 2.33 -2.41
C ILE A 154 1.95 1.47 -2.32
N LEU A 155 2.56 1.43 -1.14
CA LEU A 155 3.75 0.62 -0.90
C LEU A 155 3.38 -0.56 0.01
N ASP A 156 3.04 -1.70 -0.58
CA ASP A 156 2.84 -2.95 0.15
C ASP A 156 4.00 -3.93 -0.04
N GLN A 157 3.90 -5.10 0.58
CA GLN A 157 4.94 -6.13 0.50
C GLN A 157 5.21 -6.58 -0.95
N TRP A 158 4.20 -6.70 -1.80
CA TRP A 158 4.35 -7.24 -3.16
C TRP A 158 4.94 -6.21 -4.09
N LEU A 159 4.49 -4.97 -3.95
CA LEU A 159 5.02 -3.88 -4.72
C LEU A 159 6.46 -3.56 -4.32
N GLY A 160 6.78 -3.54 -3.02
CA GLY A 160 8.15 -3.39 -2.54
C GLY A 160 9.08 -4.49 -3.05
N CYS A 161 8.63 -5.76 -3.04
CA CYS A 161 9.39 -6.86 -3.63
C CYS A 161 9.59 -6.67 -5.14
N SER A 162 8.52 -6.32 -5.86
CA SER A 162 8.53 -6.19 -7.32
C SER A 162 9.47 -5.08 -7.80
N ILE A 163 9.41 -3.90 -7.16
CA ILE A 163 10.22 -2.76 -7.59
C ILE A 163 11.70 -2.99 -7.26
N ASN A 164 12.03 -3.58 -6.12
CA ASN A 164 13.40 -3.95 -5.80
C ASN A 164 13.95 -4.97 -6.81
N LEU A 165 13.12 -5.95 -7.20
CA LEU A 165 13.49 -6.95 -8.19
C LEU A 165 13.75 -6.29 -9.56
N ILE A 166 12.78 -5.56 -10.10
CA ILE A 166 12.88 -4.94 -11.44
C ILE A 166 14.05 -3.94 -11.51
N THR A 167 14.32 -3.21 -10.43
CA THR A 167 15.43 -2.24 -10.41
C THR A 167 16.78 -2.86 -10.09
N GLY A 168 16.81 -4.08 -9.55
CA GLY A 168 18.03 -4.72 -9.02
C GLY A 168 18.63 -3.97 -7.82
N ARG A 169 17.85 -3.10 -7.16
CA ARG A 169 18.29 -2.23 -6.07
C ARG A 169 17.38 -2.40 -4.87
N MET A 170 17.92 -2.25 -3.66
CA MET A 170 17.12 -2.17 -2.44
C MET A 170 16.61 -0.74 -2.25
N LEU A 171 15.57 -0.35 -3.02
CA LEU A 171 14.90 0.94 -2.87
C LEU A 171 13.99 0.96 -1.64
N VAL A 172 13.31 -0.17 -1.40
CA VAL A 172 12.39 -0.38 -0.30
C VAL A 172 12.99 -1.39 0.67
N HIS A 173 13.15 -1.02 1.93
CA HIS A 173 13.53 -1.95 2.99
C HIS A 173 12.34 -2.83 3.38
N LEU A 174 12.55 -4.15 3.34
CA LEU A 174 11.56 -5.15 3.70
C LEU A 174 12.14 -5.99 4.84
N ASN A 175 11.34 -6.23 5.87
CA ASN A 175 11.64 -7.25 6.88
C ASN A 175 11.06 -8.57 6.40
N GLU A 176 11.79 -9.67 6.63
CA GLU A 176 11.41 -11.00 6.13
C GLU A 176 11.42 -12.01 7.28
N ASN A 177 10.37 -12.81 7.37
CA ASN A 177 10.28 -13.94 8.28
C ASN A 177 10.23 -15.24 7.47
N ILE A 178 11.14 -16.16 7.75
CA ILE A 178 11.25 -17.45 7.07
C ILE A 178 10.76 -18.55 8.01
N VAL A 179 9.70 -19.24 7.61
CA VAL A 179 9.16 -20.39 8.32
C VAL A 179 9.42 -21.64 7.51
N TRP A 180 10.25 -22.53 8.04
CA TRP A 180 10.52 -23.83 7.43
C TRP A 180 9.38 -24.81 7.74
N LYS A 181 8.79 -25.38 6.70
CA LYS A 181 7.74 -26.39 6.79
C LYS A 181 8.21 -27.68 6.13
N ARG A 182 7.81 -28.82 6.67
CA ARG A 182 8.10 -30.15 6.10
C ARG A 182 6.80 -30.84 5.69
N PRO A 183 6.14 -30.40 4.60
CA PRO A 183 5.07 -31.17 4.00
C PRO A 183 5.58 -32.53 3.48
N THR A 184 4.64 -33.41 3.12
CA THR A 184 4.93 -34.74 2.52
C THR A 184 5.76 -34.66 1.24
N SER A 185 5.75 -33.52 0.55
CA SER A 185 6.51 -33.27 -0.68
C SER A 185 7.96 -32.78 -0.46
N GLY A 186 8.42 -32.66 0.79
CA GLY A 186 9.78 -32.22 1.12
C GLY A 186 9.84 -30.96 1.98
N LEU A 187 11.05 -30.49 2.29
CA LEU A 187 11.27 -29.26 3.05
C LEU A 187 11.00 -28.03 2.18
N VAL A 188 10.17 -27.10 2.66
CA VAL A 188 9.79 -25.87 1.95
C VAL A 188 9.94 -24.68 2.90
N ALA A 189 10.58 -23.60 2.43
CA ALA A 189 10.64 -22.33 3.14
C ALA A 189 9.46 -21.44 2.73
N GLU A 190 8.66 -21.00 3.71
CA GLU A 190 7.64 -19.97 3.52
C GLU A 190 8.20 -18.61 3.95
N ILE A 191 8.16 -17.63 3.04
CA ILE A 191 8.79 -16.32 3.24
C ILE A 191 7.74 -15.22 3.29
N ASN A 192 7.50 -14.71 4.49
CA ASN A 192 6.59 -13.59 4.74
C ASN A 192 7.39 -12.29 4.81
N SER A 193 7.16 -11.37 3.88
CA SER A 193 7.78 -10.03 3.90
C SER A 193 6.78 -8.96 4.30
N PHE A 194 7.27 -7.91 4.96
CA PHE A 194 6.50 -6.71 5.27
C PHE A 194 7.40 -5.47 5.13
N VAL A 195 6.80 -4.33 4.78
CA VAL A 195 7.52 -3.07 4.62
C VAL A 195 8.09 -2.64 5.97
N SER A 196 9.39 -2.40 6.01
CA SER A 196 10.11 -2.05 7.24
C SER A 196 9.85 -0.60 7.64
N ASP A 197 9.83 -0.34 8.95
CA ASP A 197 9.82 1.02 9.51
C ASP A 197 11.16 1.75 9.28
N ALA A 198 12.20 1.07 8.78
CA ALA A 198 13.48 1.67 8.41
C ALA A 198 13.45 2.47 7.08
N ASN A 199 12.34 2.42 6.34
CA ASN A 199 12.18 3.27 5.15
C ASN A 199 11.95 4.72 5.58
N THR A 200 12.61 5.67 4.92
CA THR A 200 12.41 7.11 5.06
C THR A 200 11.56 7.67 3.90
N GLY A 201 11.23 8.95 3.97
CA GLY A 201 10.62 9.70 2.88
C GLY A 201 11.49 9.68 1.63
N GLU A 202 12.83 9.71 1.77
CA GLU A 202 13.74 9.55 0.63
C GLU A 202 13.61 8.17 -0.02
N ASN A 203 13.52 7.10 0.77
CA ASN A 203 13.25 5.76 0.23
C ASN A 203 11.91 5.75 -0.53
N TYR A 204 10.88 6.37 0.05
CA TYR A 204 9.55 6.45 -0.56
C TYR A 204 9.51 7.29 -1.85
N GLU A 205 10.24 8.39 -1.90
CA GLU A 205 10.39 9.24 -3.08
C GLU A 205 11.09 8.47 -4.21
N ASN A 206 12.25 7.87 -3.90
CA ASN A 206 13.00 7.05 -4.86
C ASN A 206 12.15 5.87 -5.38
N PHE A 207 11.37 5.26 -4.49
CA PHE A 207 10.39 4.25 -4.84
C PHE A 207 9.35 4.80 -5.83
N CYS A 208 8.71 5.94 -5.55
CA CYS A 208 7.69 6.51 -6.43
C CYS A 208 8.25 6.90 -7.80
N GLN A 209 9.44 7.50 -7.83
CA GLN A 209 10.14 7.82 -9.07
C GLN A 209 10.47 6.58 -9.89
N ALA A 210 10.80 5.46 -9.24
CA ALA A 210 11.06 4.19 -9.93
C ALA A 210 9.78 3.64 -10.59
N VAL A 211 8.62 3.73 -9.94
CA VAL A 211 7.32 3.36 -10.53
C VAL A 211 7.01 4.24 -11.76
N GLU A 212 7.23 5.55 -11.66
CA GLU A 212 7.01 6.49 -12.76
C GLU A 212 7.97 6.26 -13.93
N ALA A 213 9.25 6.01 -13.63
CA ALA A 213 10.24 5.67 -14.64
C ALA A 213 9.90 4.35 -15.34
N LEU A 214 9.44 3.34 -14.58
CA LEU A 214 9.02 2.06 -15.15
C LEU A 214 7.83 2.26 -16.08
N SER A 215 6.82 3.01 -15.62
CA SER A 215 5.64 3.34 -16.43
C SER A 215 6.01 3.97 -17.78
N ARG A 216 6.91 4.96 -17.78
CA ARG A 216 7.43 5.58 -19.01
C ARG A 216 8.14 4.58 -19.92
N SER A 217 8.93 3.67 -19.35
CA SER A 217 9.66 2.65 -20.13
C SER A 217 8.75 1.59 -20.77
N LEU A 218 7.57 1.34 -20.20
CA LEU A 218 6.58 0.39 -20.71
C LEU A 218 5.75 0.96 -21.88
N GLY A 219 5.87 2.27 -22.16
CA GLY A 219 5.27 2.95 -23.30
C GLY A 219 3.93 3.63 -23.00
N GLY A 220 3.41 4.41 -23.96
CA GLY A 220 2.34 5.39 -23.74
C GLY A 220 0.97 4.87 -23.30
N LYS A 221 0.74 3.55 -23.31
CA LYS A 221 -0.49 2.94 -22.75
C LYS A 221 -0.42 2.79 -21.23
N TRP A 222 0.79 2.79 -20.66
CA TRP A 222 1.01 2.61 -19.24
C TRP A 222 0.92 3.94 -18.51
N THR A 223 0.18 3.93 -17.40
CA THR A 223 0.14 5.04 -16.44
C THR A 223 0.79 4.59 -15.13
N PRO A 224 1.33 5.51 -14.32
CA PRO A 224 1.94 5.12 -13.04
C PRO A 224 0.97 4.36 -12.12
N ASP A 225 -0.33 4.72 -12.14
CA ASP A 225 -1.40 4.00 -11.44
C ASP A 225 -1.59 2.56 -11.94
N ALA A 226 -1.56 2.33 -13.26
CA ALA A 226 -1.65 0.99 -13.83
C ALA A 226 -0.38 0.17 -13.54
N THR A 227 0.78 0.83 -13.56
CA THR A 227 2.07 0.21 -13.21
C THR A 227 2.09 -0.20 -11.74
N GLU A 228 1.69 0.67 -10.80
CA GLU A 228 1.50 0.35 -9.38
C GLU A 228 0.59 -0.88 -9.21
N ARG A 229 -0.59 -0.87 -9.85
CA ARG A 229 -1.54 -1.98 -9.76
C ARG A 229 -0.98 -3.30 -10.27
N ALA A 230 -0.24 -3.26 -11.38
CA ALA A 230 0.40 -4.43 -11.98
C ALA A 230 1.55 -4.97 -11.11
N LEU A 231 2.32 -4.09 -10.46
CA LEU A 231 3.39 -4.48 -9.55
C LEU A 231 2.89 -5.13 -8.26
N ILE A 232 1.74 -4.69 -7.72
CA ILE A 232 1.06 -5.42 -6.62
C ILE A 232 0.60 -6.79 -7.11
N SER A 233 -0.01 -6.83 -8.30
CA SER A 233 -0.52 -8.04 -8.96
C SER A 233 -1.61 -8.78 -8.19
N ASP A 234 -2.35 -9.65 -8.88
CA ASP A 234 -3.44 -10.39 -8.24
C ASP A 234 -2.91 -11.56 -7.40
N GLY A 235 -3.40 -11.63 -6.16
CA GLY A 235 -3.12 -12.72 -5.23
C GLY A 235 -4.26 -13.71 -5.11
N GLY A 236 -4.31 -14.40 -3.97
CA GLY A 236 -5.36 -15.37 -3.65
C GLY A 236 -4.99 -16.80 -4.07
N ARG A 237 -5.98 -17.66 -4.26
CA ARG A 237 -5.78 -19.10 -4.55
C ARG A 237 -5.12 -19.37 -5.90
N ARG A 238 -5.23 -18.43 -6.84
CA ARG A 238 -4.62 -18.48 -8.17
C ARG A 238 -3.90 -17.15 -8.40
N PRO A 239 -2.69 -16.98 -7.84
CA PRO A 239 -1.93 -15.75 -8.01
C PRO A 239 -1.58 -15.55 -9.49
N HIS A 240 -1.51 -14.28 -9.91
CA HIS A 240 -1.11 -13.92 -11.27
C HIS A 240 0.37 -14.26 -11.53
N GLU A 241 0.73 -14.48 -12.79
CA GLU A 241 2.05 -14.97 -13.21
C GLU A 241 3.21 -14.12 -12.67
N TRP A 242 3.03 -12.79 -12.66
CA TRP A 242 4.04 -11.89 -12.10
C TRP A 242 4.31 -12.17 -10.61
N ARG A 243 3.26 -12.46 -9.83
CA ARG A 243 3.38 -12.72 -8.39
C ARG A 243 4.11 -14.02 -8.12
N ILE A 244 3.84 -15.04 -8.94
CA ILE A 244 4.56 -16.33 -8.93
C ILE A 244 6.04 -16.11 -9.26
N TYR A 245 6.34 -15.30 -10.29
CA TYR A 245 7.72 -14.97 -10.67
C TYR A 245 8.46 -14.28 -9.51
N VAL A 246 7.88 -13.24 -8.91
CA VAL A 246 8.48 -12.51 -7.78
C VAL A 246 8.74 -13.43 -6.59
N GLU A 247 7.79 -14.29 -6.24
CA GLU A 247 7.94 -15.25 -5.15
C GLU A 247 9.10 -16.23 -5.40
N ARG A 248 9.18 -16.79 -6.61
CA ARG A 248 10.29 -17.69 -7.00
C ARG A 248 11.65 -16.99 -6.91
N MET A 249 11.76 -15.76 -7.40
CA MET A 249 13.01 -15.01 -7.33
C MET A 249 13.42 -14.68 -5.89
N ARG A 250 12.44 -14.40 -5.02
CA ARG A 250 12.69 -14.20 -3.58
C ARG A 250 13.18 -15.46 -2.90
N GLN A 251 12.54 -16.60 -3.16
CA GLN A 251 12.98 -17.89 -2.62
C GLN A 251 14.42 -18.21 -3.05
N HIS A 252 14.74 -18.01 -4.34
CA HIS A 252 16.10 -18.21 -4.83
C HIS A 252 17.11 -17.31 -4.13
N ARG A 253 16.81 -16.02 -3.95
CA ARG A 253 17.70 -15.06 -3.27
C ARG A 253 17.98 -15.42 -1.81
N LEU A 254 16.97 -15.88 -1.08
CA LEU A 254 17.03 -16.02 0.37
C LEU A 254 17.40 -17.43 0.83
N VAL A 255 17.17 -18.43 -0.01
CA VAL A 255 17.43 -19.84 0.31
C VAL A 255 18.53 -20.43 -0.57
N GLY A 256 18.64 -19.99 -1.83
CA GLY A 256 19.65 -20.48 -2.78
C GLY A 256 21.02 -19.82 -2.65
N GLY A 257 21.19 -18.88 -1.72
CA GLY A 257 22.49 -18.31 -1.33
C GLY A 257 23.18 -19.04 -0.17
N LEU A 258 22.62 -20.18 0.27
CA LEU A 258 23.21 -21.14 1.22
C LEU A 258 23.74 -22.35 0.46
#